data_AF-A0A7Y4F1S4-F1
#
_entry.id   AF-A0A7Y4F1S4-F1
#
_cell.length_a   1.000
_cell.length_b   1.000
_cell.length_c   1.000
_cell.angle_alpha   90.00
_cell.angle_beta   90.00
_cell.angle_gamma   90.00
#
_symmetry.space_group_name_H-M   'P 1'
#
loop_
_entity.id
_entity.type
_entity.pdbx_description
1 polymer ?
#
loop_
_entity_poly.entity_id
_entity_poly.type
_entity_poly.pdbx_seq_one_letter_code
_entity_poly.pdbx_strand_id
1 'polypeptide(L)'
;METIKLLNLEFSTADANYPSIHQESGDLLVDFNDWQEKAVRLHFSDIVAFKWQMVFDLHEGERDDRCYEIYGSSWLTKHVQSEIIHDYEGYKHYRLNFNAVGQLDVIALNLRVRT
;
A
#
# COMPACT_ATOMS: atom_id res chain seq x y z
N MET A 1 -14.64 -13.12 -2.74
CA MET A 1 -13.66 -12.84 -3.79
C MET A 1 -13.11 -11.46 -3.52
N GLU A 2 -11.80 -11.28 -3.56
CA GLU A 2 -11.18 -9.96 -3.39
C GLU A 2 -11.54 -9.07 -4.59
N THR A 3 -11.70 -7.77 -4.33
CA THR A 3 -11.94 -6.77 -5.37
C THR A 3 -11.04 -5.57 -5.13
N ILE A 4 -10.70 -4.86 -6.21
CA ILE A 4 -9.80 -3.71 -6.15
C ILE A 4 -10.56 -2.41 -6.33
N LYS A 5 -10.12 -1.37 -5.63
CA LYS A 5 -10.58 0.00 -5.83
C LYS A 5 -9.39 0.90 -6.06
N LEU A 6 -9.35 1.56 -7.21
CA LEU A 6 -8.29 2.51 -7.55
C LEU A 6 -8.27 3.66 -6.53
N LEU A 7 -7.08 4.00 -6.05
CA LEU A 7 -6.83 5.17 -5.23
C LEU A 7 -6.43 6.34 -6.14
N ASN A 8 -7.23 7.40 -6.12
CA ASN A 8 -6.92 8.63 -6.83
C ASN A 8 -5.98 9.48 -5.97
N LEU A 9 -4.67 9.25 -6.13
CA LEU A 9 -3.61 9.95 -5.41
C LEU A 9 -2.94 10.98 -6.34
N GLU A 10 -2.36 12.04 -5.76
CA GLU A 10 -1.74 13.14 -6.50
C GLU A 10 -0.30 12.85 -6.96
N PHE A 11 0.03 11.57 -7.15
CA PHE A 11 1.33 11.07 -7.59
C PHE A 11 1.19 9.83 -8.47
N SER A 12 2.27 9.43 -9.12
CA SER A 12 2.36 8.20 -9.91
C SER A 12 3.41 7.25 -9.33
N THR A 13 3.11 5.95 -9.31
CA THR A 13 4.10 4.89 -9.07
C THR A 13 4.70 4.35 -10.37
N ALA A 14 4.16 4.73 -11.53
CA ALA A 14 4.74 4.42 -12.83
C ALA A 14 6.16 4.99 -12.95
N ASP A 15 7.11 4.12 -13.27
CA ASP A 15 8.54 4.41 -13.48
C ASP A 15 9.18 5.22 -12.35
N ALA A 16 8.62 5.10 -11.14
CA ALA A 16 9.18 5.69 -9.93
C ALA A 16 10.46 4.97 -9.53
N ASN A 17 11.32 5.68 -8.79
CA ASN A 17 12.53 5.09 -8.25
C ASN A 17 12.21 4.06 -7.14
N TYR A 18 13.24 3.33 -6.71
CA TYR A 18 13.10 2.38 -5.61
C TYR A 18 12.76 3.13 -4.31
N PRO A 19 11.64 2.82 -3.62
CA PRO A 19 11.21 3.57 -2.46
C PRO A 19 12.09 3.26 -1.23
N SER A 20 12.32 4.29 -0.42
CA SER A 20 12.78 4.15 0.95
C SER A 20 11.59 3.83 1.84
N ILE A 21 11.65 2.73 2.59
CA ILE A 21 10.58 2.27 3.47
C ILE A 21 11.14 2.21 4.90
N HIS A 22 10.53 2.96 5.81
CA HIS A 22 10.95 2.99 7.21
C HIS A 22 9.76 3.01 8.15
N GLN A 23 9.94 2.42 9.33
CA GLN A 23 8.92 2.39 10.37
C GLN A 23 9.31 3.36 11.49
N GLU A 24 8.37 4.17 11.95
CA GLU A 24 8.57 5.13 13.04
C GLU A 24 7.34 5.14 13.95
N SER A 25 7.52 4.89 15.24
CA SER A 25 6.45 4.97 16.26
C SER A 25 5.17 4.18 15.93
N GLY A 26 5.30 3.03 15.25
CA GLY A 26 4.16 2.18 14.85
C GLY A 26 3.55 2.52 13.48
N ASP A 27 4.03 3.58 12.83
CA ASP A 27 3.62 3.99 11.49
C ASP A 27 4.63 3.55 10.43
N LEU A 28 4.18 3.45 9.18
CA LEU A 28 5.07 3.22 8.02
C LEU A 28 5.18 4.48 7.18
N LEU A 29 6.40 4.87 6.88
CA LEU A 29 6.74 5.99 6.03
C LEU A 29 7.41 5.47 4.77
N VAL A 30 6.95 5.96 3.62
CA VAL A 30 7.43 5.54 2.30
C VAL A 30 7.77 6.77 1.48
N ASP A 31 9.04 6.90 1.12
CA ASP A 31 9.54 8.03 0.33
C ASP A 31 10.09 7.54 -1.01
N PHE A 32 9.74 8.22 -2.10
CA PHE A 32 10.25 7.95 -3.44
C PHE A 32 10.13 9.19 -4.32
N ASN A 33 10.72 9.15 -5.51
CA ASN A 33 10.48 10.12 -6.57
C ASN A 33 9.62 9.48 -7.66
N ASP A 34 8.60 10.20 -8.12
CA ASP A 34 7.85 9.78 -9.30
C ASP A 34 8.66 10.02 -10.60
N TRP A 35 8.10 9.62 -11.75
CA TRP A 35 8.74 9.78 -13.06
C TRP A 35 9.03 11.24 -13.47
N GLN A 36 8.46 12.23 -12.77
CA GLN A 36 8.74 13.66 -12.96
C GLN A 36 9.77 14.20 -11.97
N GLU A 37 10.46 13.31 -11.24
CA GLU A 37 11.38 13.64 -10.15
C GLU A 37 10.72 14.41 -8.99
N LYS A 38 9.39 14.31 -8.86
CA LYS A 38 8.68 14.89 -7.72
C LYS A 38 8.83 13.95 -6.53
N ALA A 39 9.36 14.48 -5.43
CA ALA A 39 9.41 13.75 -4.17
C ALA A 39 7.98 13.48 -3.66
N VAL A 40 7.70 12.22 -3.36
CA VAL A 40 6.45 11.71 -2.79
C VAL A 40 6.77 11.11 -1.44
N ARG A 41 6.02 11.54 -0.40
CA ARG A 41 6.11 10.98 0.94
C ARG A 41 4.75 10.46 1.36
N LEU A 42 4.69 9.18 1.68
CA LEU A 42 3.48 8.51 2.14
C LEU A 42 3.61 8.18 3.61
N HIS A 43 2.49 8.31 4.31
CA HIS A 43 2.36 7.97 5.71
C HIS A 43 1.18 7.03 5.89
N PHE A 44 1.48 5.81 6.34
CA PHE A 44 0.50 4.84 6.76
C PHE A 44 0.44 4.85 8.28
N SER A 45 -0.71 5.24 8.84
CA SER A 45 -0.89 5.32 10.29
C SER A 45 -1.30 3.97 10.86
N ASP A 46 -0.68 3.58 11.97
CA ASP A 46 -0.99 2.37 12.74
C ASP A 46 -0.98 1.14 11.81
N ILE A 47 0.22 0.65 11.51
CA ILE A 47 0.38 -0.50 10.61
C ILE A 47 0.36 -1.82 11.36
N VAL A 48 -0.32 -2.82 10.78
CA VAL A 48 -0.34 -4.19 11.31
C VAL A 48 0.72 -5.04 10.64
N ALA A 49 0.86 -4.88 9.32
CA ALA A 49 1.78 -5.64 8.50
C ALA A 49 2.07 -4.91 7.19
N PHE A 50 3.27 -5.12 6.64
CA PHE A 50 3.61 -4.73 5.28
C PHE A 50 4.51 -5.78 4.65
N LYS A 51 4.52 -5.86 3.32
CA LYS A 51 5.46 -6.68 2.55
C LYS A 51 5.86 -5.99 1.26
N TRP A 52 7.13 -6.12 0.89
CA TRP A 52 7.65 -5.75 -0.42
C TRP A 52 7.93 -6.99 -1.24
N GLN A 53 7.52 -7.00 -2.51
CA GLN A 53 7.70 -8.13 -3.40
C GLN A 53 8.07 -7.68 -4.81
N MET A 54 8.96 -8.42 -5.48
CA MET A 54 9.28 -8.22 -6.90
C MET A 54 8.28 -8.91 -7.84
N VAL A 55 7.58 -9.91 -7.32
CA VAL A 55 6.51 -10.61 -8.04
C VAL A 55 5.21 -9.87 -7.78
N PHE A 56 4.52 -9.47 -8.85
CA PHE A 56 3.22 -8.82 -8.76
C PHE A 56 2.12 -9.88 -8.63
N ASP A 57 1.26 -9.69 -7.64
CA ASP A 57 0.06 -10.49 -7.43
C ASP A 57 -1.17 -9.68 -7.88
N LEU A 58 -1.36 -9.51 -9.19
CA LEU A 58 -2.39 -8.61 -9.74
C LEU A 58 -3.76 -9.29 -9.80
N HIS A 59 -4.80 -8.57 -9.37
CA HIS A 59 -6.19 -8.93 -9.67
C HIS A 59 -6.54 -8.65 -11.13
N GLU A 60 -7.64 -9.23 -11.61
CA GLU A 60 -8.18 -8.90 -12.93
C GLU A 60 -8.50 -7.40 -13.03
N GLY A 61 -7.94 -6.73 -14.05
CA GLY A 61 -8.06 -5.28 -14.25
C GLY A 61 -7.12 -4.42 -13.39
N GLU A 62 -6.31 -5.03 -12.52
CA GLU A 62 -5.29 -4.33 -11.75
C GLU A 62 -4.11 -3.96 -12.64
N ARG A 63 -3.73 -2.68 -12.64
CA ARG A 63 -2.53 -2.20 -13.32
C ARG A 63 -1.31 -2.25 -12.39
N ASP A 64 -0.16 -2.58 -12.96
CA ASP A 64 1.14 -2.64 -12.29
C ASP A 64 1.78 -1.27 -12.01
N ASP A 65 1.14 -0.18 -12.42
CA ASP A 65 1.63 1.21 -12.31
C ASP A 65 0.68 2.13 -11.50
N ARG A 66 -0.13 1.55 -10.61
CA ARG A 66 -1.20 2.23 -9.85
C ARG A 66 -1.32 1.74 -8.41
N CYS A 67 -2.08 2.49 -7.61
CA CYS A 67 -2.33 2.20 -6.21
C CYS A 67 -3.80 1.81 -5.97
N TYR A 68 -4.05 0.84 -5.11
CA TYR A 68 -5.37 0.28 -4.85
C TYR A 68 -5.64 0.07 -3.36
N GLU A 69 -6.91 0.07 -3.00
CA GLU A 69 -7.42 -0.57 -1.79
C GLU A 69 -8.00 -1.94 -2.19
N ILE A 70 -7.62 -2.98 -1.45
CA ILE A 70 -8.06 -4.36 -1.67
C ILE A 70 -9.23 -4.68 -0.72
N TYR A 71 -10.43 -4.77 -1.28
CA TYR A 71 -11.65 -5.08 -0.54
C TYR A 71 -11.84 -6.58 -0.37
N GLY A 72 -12.30 -6.97 0.83
CA GLY A 72 -12.47 -8.38 1.19
C GLY A 72 -11.15 -9.14 1.29
N SER A 73 -10.04 -8.44 1.57
CA SER A 73 -8.70 -9.02 1.60
C SER A 73 -8.61 -10.20 2.58
N SER A 74 -8.22 -11.36 2.05
CA SER A 74 -7.92 -12.57 2.80
C SER A 74 -6.73 -12.38 3.72
N TRP A 75 -5.76 -11.53 3.34
CA TRP A 75 -4.61 -11.20 4.18
C TRP A 75 -5.04 -10.41 5.41
N LEU A 76 -5.83 -9.35 5.24
CA LEU A 76 -6.44 -8.60 6.35
C LEU A 76 -7.32 -9.51 7.22
N THR A 77 -8.13 -10.35 6.60
CA THR A 77 -9.03 -11.29 7.30
C THR A 77 -8.25 -12.24 8.22
N LYS A 78 -7.06 -12.71 7.82
CA LYS A 78 -6.21 -13.55 8.68
C LYS A 78 -5.76 -12.83 9.95
N HIS A 79 -5.42 -11.54 9.85
CA HIS A 79 -5.05 -10.74 11.03
C HIS A 79 -6.23 -10.55 11.99
N VAL A 80 -7.43 -10.29 11.46
CA VAL A 80 -8.67 -10.24 12.26
C VAL A 80 -8.95 -11.58 12.95
N GLN A 81 -8.85 -12.69 12.22
CA GLN A 81 -9.08 -14.04 12.75
C GLN A 81 -8.05 -14.46 13.81
N SER A 82 -6.85 -13.90 13.76
CA SER A 82 -5.81 -14.13 14.77
C SER A 82 -5.96 -13.26 16.02
N GLU A 83 -7.02 -12.45 16.11
CA GLU A 83 -7.29 -11.52 17.22
C GLU A 83 -6.18 -10.48 17.46
N ILE A 84 -5.34 -10.22 16.45
CA ILE A 84 -4.32 -9.15 16.48
C ILE A 84 -4.97 -7.77 16.35
N ILE A 85 -6.04 -7.71 15.55
CA ILE A 85 -6.88 -6.53 15.32
C ILE A 85 -8.34 -6.98 15.26
N HIS A 86 -9.27 -6.03 15.35
CA HIS A 86 -10.70 -6.27 15.19
C HIS A 86 -11.24 -5.66 13.88
N ASP A 87 -12.32 -6.25 13.37
CA ASP A 87 -12.96 -5.84 12.11
C ASP A 87 -13.58 -4.42 12.18
N TYR A 88 -14.01 -3.98 13.36
CA TYR A 88 -14.58 -2.65 13.58
C TYR A 88 -13.55 -1.51 13.69
N GLU A 89 -12.25 -1.83 13.76
CA GLU A 89 -11.19 -0.81 13.90
C GLU A 89 -10.93 -0.05 12.59
N GLY A 90 -11.35 -0.60 11.45
CA GLY A 90 -11.30 0.09 10.16
C GLY A 90 -9.98 -0.04 9.41
N TYR A 91 -9.14 -1.03 9.75
CA TYR A 91 -7.95 -1.37 8.97
C TYR A 91 -8.29 -1.71 7.52
N LYS A 92 -7.39 -1.32 6.62
CA LYS A 92 -7.52 -1.52 5.17
C LYS A 92 -6.25 -2.12 4.62
N HIS A 93 -6.39 -2.87 3.53
CA HIS A 93 -5.28 -3.36 2.75
C HIS A 93 -5.03 -2.41 1.57
N TYR A 94 -3.90 -1.72 1.60
CA TYR A 94 -3.41 -0.87 0.53
C TYR A 94 -2.36 -1.60 -0.29
N ARG A 95 -2.40 -1.44 -1.60
CA ARG A 95 -1.43 -1.99 -2.55
C ARG A 95 -0.91 -0.90 -3.46
N LEU A 96 0.41 -0.77 -3.55
CA LEU A 96 1.08 0.18 -4.41
C LEU A 96 1.95 -0.59 -5.41
N ASN A 97 1.62 -0.47 -6.69
CA ASN A 97 2.31 -1.17 -7.76
C ASN A 97 3.29 -0.21 -8.44
N PHE A 98 4.58 -0.49 -8.29
CA PHE A 98 5.68 0.23 -8.93
C PHE A 98 6.22 -0.63 -10.07
N ASN A 99 5.63 -0.53 -11.26
CA ASN A 99 5.91 -1.36 -12.45
C ASN A 99 7.40 -1.65 -12.69
N ALA A 100 8.29 -0.69 -12.40
CA ALA A 100 9.72 -0.82 -12.60
C ALA A 100 10.49 -1.51 -11.46
N VAL A 101 9.98 -1.48 -10.22
CA VAL A 101 10.77 -1.85 -9.03
C VAL A 101 10.09 -2.82 -8.05
N GLY A 102 8.77 -2.97 -8.07
CA GLY A 102 8.07 -3.95 -7.25
C GLY A 102 6.67 -3.56 -6.78
N GLN A 103 6.14 -4.32 -5.82
CA GLN A 103 4.82 -4.15 -5.23
C GLN A 103 4.94 -4.04 -3.71
N LEU A 104 4.29 -3.02 -3.15
CA LEU A 104 4.16 -2.81 -1.71
C LEU A 104 2.72 -3.03 -1.27
N ASP A 105 2.52 -4.01 -0.39
CA ASP A 105 1.25 -4.23 0.29
C ASP A 105 1.37 -3.78 1.76
N VAL A 106 0.38 -3.05 2.27
CA VAL A 106 0.33 -2.51 3.63
C VAL A 106 -1.06 -2.69 4.22
N ILE A 107 -1.14 -3.22 5.45
CA ILE A 107 -2.35 -3.16 6.27
C ILE A 107 -2.20 -2.02 7.28
N ALA A 108 -3.06 -1.01 7.17
CA ALA A 108 -3.01 0.19 8.00
C ALA A 108 -4.42 0.79 8.21
N LEU A 109 -4.58 1.65 9.23
CA LEU A 109 -5.82 2.40 9.40
C LEU A 109 -6.03 3.43 8.28
N ASN A 110 -4.99 4.20 7.95
CA ASN A 110 -5.08 5.26 6.95
C ASN A 110 -3.80 5.36 6.13
N LEU A 111 -3.95 5.82 4.88
CA LEU A 111 -2.88 6.30 4.01
C LEU A 111 -3.06 7.82 3.80
N ARG A 112 -1.98 8.58 3.96
CA ARG A 112 -1.92 10.01 3.65
C ARG A 112 -0.69 10.34 2.80
N VAL A 113 -0.84 11.25 1.86
CA VAL A 113 0.29 11.88 1.16
C VAL A 113 0.73 13.09 1.98
N ARG A 114 1.99 13.13 2.39
CA ARG A 114 2.59 14.28 3.09
C ARG A 114 3.19 15.23 2.06
N THR A 115 2.93 16.52 2.22
CA THR A 115 3.56 17.61 1.46
C THR A 115 4.88 18.03 2.11
#